data_AF-A0A840TQQ5-F1
#
_entry.id   AF-A0A840TQQ5-F1
#
_cell.length_a   1.000
_cell.length_b   1.000
_cell.length_c   1.000
_cell.angle_alpha   90.00
_cell.angle_beta   90.00
_cell.angle_gamma   90.00
#
_symmetry.space_group_name_H-M   'P 1'
#
loop_
_entity.id
_entity.type
_entity.pdbx_description
1 polymer ?
#
loop_
_entity_poly.entity_id
_entity_poly.type
_entity_poly.pdbx_seq_one_letter_code
_entity_poly.pdbx_strand_id
1 'polypeptide(L)'
;MQNFKGTWPLFGVLFLALTSCCTKKNCLSWENLVAIQFEGFSPQEIDTIQFRAFEPGTSTLVSSYTYLDRAQRASTSSQLVLLGEAPLPSRYDYEVTLAGSTYRLGAIETTRQLCNDCGLFSADPYQALQRYELDGTPKTGSQVHIIR
;
A
#
# COMPACT_ATOMS: atom_id res chain seq x y z
N MET A 1 -23.89 9.37 69.90
CA MET A 1 -22.58 8.91 69.39
C MET A 1 -22.77 7.66 68.55
N GLN A 2 -22.88 7.78 67.23
CA GLN A 2 -22.60 6.68 66.30
C GLN A 2 -21.93 7.29 65.06
N ASN A 3 -20.72 6.81 64.78
CA ASN A 3 -19.80 7.36 63.79
C ASN A 3 -20.22 6.96 62.37
N PHE A 4 -20.56 7.94 61.53
CA PHE A 4 -20.58 7.77 60.09
C PHE A 4 -19.14 7.80 59.56
N LYS A 5 -18.58 6.64 59.23
CA LYS A 5 -17.35 6.52 58.44
C LYS A 5 -17.62 5.57 57.27
N GLY A 6 -18.21 6.12 56.22
CA GLY A 6 -18.30 5.52 54.90
C GLY A 6 -17.61 6.43 53.90
N THR A 7 -16.27 6.48 53.94
CA THR A 7 -15.48 6.89 52.79
C THR A 7 -15.60 5.81 51.70
N TRP A 8 -15.10 6.11 50.50
CA TRP A 8 -15.05 5.31 49.26
C TRP A 8 -15.97 5.79 48.12
N PRO A 9 -15.76 7.01 47.59
CA PRO A 9 -15.90 7.22 46.16
C PRO A 9 -14.53 6.98 45.50
N LEU A 10 -14.18 5.73 45.24
CA LEU A 10 -12.96 5.37 44.51
C LEU A 10 -13.28 4.37 43.40
N PHE A 11 -14.42 4.59 42.73
CA PHE A 11 -14.92 3.76 41.63
C PHE A 11 -15.29 4.61 40.39
N GLY A 12 -14.61 5.75 40.19
CA GLY A 12 -15.02 6.75 39.20
C GLY A 12 -13.91 7.37 38.36
N VAL A 13 -12.69 6.81 38.33
CA VAL A 13 -11.55 7.42 37.60
C VAL A 13 -10.84 6.43 36.66
N LEU A 14 -11.27 5.17 36.59
CA LEU A 14 -10.61 4.15 35.73
C LEU A 14 -11.29 3.93 34.37
N PHE A 15 -12.14 4.85 33.91
CA PHE A 15 -12.80 4.77 32.59
C PHE A 15 -12.35 5.84 31.59
N LEU A 16 -11.48 6.77 31.99
CA LEU A 16 -11.03 7.88 31.14
C LEU A 16 -9.67 7.63 30.47
N ALA A 17 -9.04 6.46 30.69
CA ALA A 17 -7.70 6.16 30.16
C ALA A 17 -7.67 5.25 28.92
N LEU A 18 -8.82 4.81 28.39
CA LEU A 18 -8.87 3.85 27.28
C LEU A 18 -9.47 4.40 25.98
N THR A 19 -9.67 5.72 25.86
CA THR A 19 -9.87 6.32 24.53
C THR A 19 -8.52 6.47 23.83
N SER A 20 -7.83 5.35 23.59
CA SER A 20 -6.79 5.34 22.56
C SER A 20 -7.51 5.62 21.25
N CYS A 21 -7.38 6.85 20.75
CA CYS A 21 -7.83 7.19 19.40
C CYS A 21 -7.10 6.27 18.41
N CYS A 22 -7.77 5.19 18.00
CA CYS A 22 -7.32 4.35 16.91
C CYS A 22 -7.55 5.12 15.61
N THR A 23 -6.60 5.96 15.22
CA THR A 23 -6.62 6.59 13.90
C THR A 23 -6.43 5.49 12.86
N LYS A 24 -7.40 5.35 11.93
CA LYS A 24 -7.29 4.42 10.81
C LYS A 24 -5.98 4.68 10.07
N LYS A 25 -5.11 3.68 10.01
CA LYS A 25 -3.93 3.68 9.17
C LYS A 25 -4.36 3.40 7.74
N ASN A 26 -3.82 4.16 6.80
CA ASN A 26 -3.93 3.84 5.38
C ASN A 26 -3.02 2.65 5.10
N CYS A 27 -3.59 1.45 5.01
CA CYS A 27 -2.86 0.23 4.68
C CYS A 27 -2.89 0.02 3.16
N LEU A 28 -1.71 0.02 2.56
CA LEU A 28 -1.52 -0.17 1.13
C LEU A 28 -1.77 -1.63 0.79
N SER A 29 -2.87 -1.88 0.07
CA SER A 29 -3.24 -3.22 -0.36
C SER A 29 -2.92 -3.40 -1.82
N TRP A 30 -2.13 -4.42 -2.16
CA TRP A 30 -1.80 -4.74 -3.54
C TRP A 30 -3.04 -4.96 -4.43
N GLU A 31 -4.14 -5.42 -3.83
CA GLU A 31 -5.39 -5.70 -4.55
C GLU A 31 -6.36 -4.52 -4.66
N ASN A 32 -6.10 -3.38 -3.99
CA ASN A 32 -7.06 -2.26 -3.96
C ASN A 32 -6.40 -0.88 -4.10
N LEU A 33 -5.21 -0.70 -3.51
CA LEU A 33 -4.49 0.56 -3.49
C LEU A 33 -2.99 0.27 -3.60
N VAL A 34 -2.49 0.25 -4.83
CA VAL A 34 -1.08 -0.04 -5.10
C VAL A 34 -0.27 1.25 -5.01
N ALA A 35 0.78 1.23 -4.19
CA ALA A 35 1.76 2.30 -4.14
C ALA A 35 2.98 1.92 -4.98
N ILE A 36 3.30 2.77 -5.96
CA ILE A 36 4.51 2.65 -6.77
C ILE A 36 5.33 3.92 -6.58
N GLN A 37 6.57 3.74 -6.15
CA GLN A 37 7.53 4.81 -5.98
C GLN A 37 8.47 4.85 -7.20
N PHE A 38 8.57 6.03 -7.81
CA PHE A 38 9.42 6.32 -8.96
C PHE A 38 10.58 7.18 -8.50
N GLU A 39 11.80 6.65 -8.57
CA GLU A 39 13.03 7.32 -8.14
C GLU A 39 13.82 7.80 -9.35
N GLY A 40 14.22 9.08 -9.34
CA GLY A 40 14.96 9.68 -10.47
C GLY A 40 14.07 10.15 -11.63
N PHE A 41 12.75 10.16 -11.45
CA PHE A 41 11.78 10.69 -12.41
C PHE A 41 11.28 12.08 -12.01
N SER A 42 11.12 12.95 -13.00
CA SER A 42 10.38 14.20 -12.84
C SER A 42 8.87 13.94 -12.82
N PRO A 43 8.06 14.82 -12.20
CA PRO A 43 6.60 14.69 -12.23
C PRO A 43 6.01 14.59 -13.64
N GLN A 44 6.58 15.30 -14.63
CA GLN A 44 6.09 15.28 -16.01
C GLN A 44 6.32 13.93 -16.71
N GLU A 45 7.32 13.18 -16.28
CA GLU A 45 7.64 11.87 -16.87
C GLU A 45 6.71 10.75 -16.39
N ILE A 46 5.99 11.00 -15.30
CA ILE A 46 5.06 10.07 -14.66
C ILE A 46 3.60 10.53 -14.77
N ASP A 47 3.33 11.58 -15.54
CA ASP A 47 1.98 12.07 -15.85
C ASP A 47 1.15 11.04 -16.64
N THR A 48 1.82 10.11 -17.33
CA THR A 48 1.17 9.01 -18.04
C THR A 48 1.95 7.73 -17.84
N ILE A 49 1.33 6.76 -17.17
CA ILE A 49 1.91 5.45 -16.93
C ILE A 49 1.00 4.40 -17.57
N GLN A 50 1.58 3.58 -18.43
CA GLN A 50 0.86 2.48 -19.07
C GLN A 50 1.26 1.17 -18.42
N PHE A 51 0.26 0.37 -18.03
CA PHE A 51 0.45 -1.00 -17.58
C PHE A 51 -0.12 -1.95 -18.62
N ARG A 52 0.63 -3.00 -18.93
CA ARG A 52 0.16 -4.11 -19.76
C ARG A 52 0.34 -5.39 -18.97
N ALA A 53 -0.75 -6.08 -18.69
CA ALA A 53 -0.74 -7.32 -17.92
C ALA A 53 -0.64 -8.53 -18.87
N PHE A 54 0.19 -9.49 -18.51
CA PHE A 54 0.44 -10.71 -19.26
C PHE A 54 0.23 -11.95 -18.39
N GLU A 55 -0.19 -13.05 -19.02
CA GLU A 55 -0.16 -14.36 -18.36
C GLU A 55 1.30 -14.72 -17.99
N PRO A 56 1.58 -15.13 -16.73
CA PRO A 56 2.93 -15.31 -16.25
C PRO A 56 3.81 -16.20 -17.14
N GLY A 57 5.02 -15.73 -17.44
CA GLY A 57 5.97 -16.47 -18.28
C GLY A 57 5.56 -16.61 -19.75
N THR A 58 4.54 -15.89 -20.22
CA THR A 58 4.11 -15.88 -21.62
C THR A 58 4.10 -14.46 -22.21
N SER A 59 3.85 -14.35 -23.52
CA SER A 59 3.60 -13.07 -24.19
C SER A 59 2.11 -12.76 -24.40
N THR A 60 1.22 -13.51 -23.75
CA THR A 60 -0.23 -13.36 -23.90
C THR A 60 -0.72 -12.15 -23.12
N LEU A 61 -1.14 -11.10 -23.82
CA LEU A 61 -1.70 -9.90 -23.22
C LEU A 61 -3.11 -10.19 -22.67
N VAL A 62 -3.31 -9.92 -21.38
CA VAL A 62 -4.59 -10.08 -20.69
C VAL A 62 -5.36 -8.77 -20.66
N SER A 63 -4.68 -7.69 -20.31
CA SER A 63 -5.29 -6.36 -20.20
C SER A 63 -4.27 -5.25 -20.33
N SER A 64 -4.74 -4.03 -20.55
CA SER A 64 -3.91 -2.83 -20.53
C SER A 64 -4.66 -1.69 -19.86
N TYR A 65 -3.92 -0.92 -19.07
CA TYR A 65 -4.42 0.20 -18.30
C TYR A 65 -3.53 1.41 -18.59
N THR A 66 -4.14 2.58 -18.74
CA THR A 66 -3.40 3.85 -18.80
C THR A 66 -3.84 4.69 -17.63
N TYR A 67 -2.89 5.04 -16.77
CA TYR A 67 -3.12 5.93 -15.65
C TYR A 67 -2.64 7.32 -16.02
N LEU A 68 -3.59 8.26 -15.89
CA LEU A 68 -3.38 9.69 -16.03
C LEU A 68 -3.59 10.30 -14.64
N ASP A 69 -2.72 9.96 -13.71
CA ASP A 69 -2.80 10.50 -12.35
C ASP A 69 -1.60 11.37 -12.04
N ARG A 70 -1.82 12.38 -11.19
CA ARG A 70 -0.76 13.28 -10.75
C ARG A 70 0.02 12.58 -9.67
N ALA A 71 1.26 12.25 -9.99
CA ALA A 71 2.18 11.76 -8.99
C ALA A 71 2.31 12.75 -7.83
N GLN A 72 2.29 12.20 -6.63
CA GLN A 72 2.50 12.94 -5.40
C GLN A 72 4.00 12.92 -5.09
N ARG A 73 4.56 14.06 -4.69
CA ARG A 73 5.96 14.07 -4.26
C ARG A 73 6.11 13.25 -2.99
N ALA A 74 6.92 12.18 -3.03
CA ALA A 74 7.25 11.38 -1.85
C ALA A 74 8.53 11.88 -1.15
N SER A 75 9.54 12.28 -1.93
CA SER A 75 10.77 12.89 -1.42
C SER A 75 11.33 13.91 -2.41
N THR A 76 12.52 14.47 -2.13
CA THR A 76 13.25 15.34 -3.07
C THR A 76 13.58 14.66 -4.39
N SER A 77 13.80 13.35 -4.39
CA SER A 77 14.24 12.57 -5.56
C SER A 77 13.23 11.50 -6.01
N SER A 78 12.08 11.41 -5.34
CA SER A 78 11.10 10.36 -5.63
C SER A 78 9.67 10.89 -5.67
N GLN A 79 8.89 10.23 -6.51
CA GLN A 79 7.48 10.48 -6.71
C GLN A 79 6.71 9.21 -6.36
N LEU A 80 5.52 9.35 -5.78
CA LEU A 80 4.63 8.26 -5.40
C LEU A 80 3.35 8.37 -6.21
N VAL A 81 2.96 7.27 -6.82
CA VAL A 81 1.67 7.12 -7.50
C VAL A 81 0.86 6.07 -6.77
N LEU A 82 -0.40 6.41 -6.49
CA LEU A 82 -1.36 5.52 -5.85
C LEU A 82 -2.39 5.06 -6.88
N LEU A 83 -2.36 3.78 -7.24
CA LEU A 83 -3.32 3.19 -8.17
C LEU A 83 -4.54 2.70 -7.37
N GLY A 84 -5.62 3.50 -7.37
CA GLY A 84 -6.80 3.24 -6.53
C GLY A 84 -8.01 2.61 -7.23
N GLU A 85 -8.15 2.72 -8.56
CA GLU A 85 -9.37 2.30 -9.28
C GLU A 85 -9.22 1.08 -10.19
N ALA A 86 -7.98 0.67 -10.47
CA ALA A 86 -7.71 -0.53 -11.26
C ALA A 86 -6.62 -1.35 -10.54
N PRO A 87 -6.99 -2.41 -9.81
CA PRO A 87 -6.01 -3.19 -9.11
C PRO A 87 -5.11 -3.90 -10.11
N LEU A 88 -3.86 -4.15 -9.70
CA LEU A 88 -2.91 -4.96 -10.45
C LEU A 88 -2.89 -6.36 -9.81
N PRO A 89 -3.73 -7.34 -10.21
CA PRO A 89 -3.70 -8.67 -9.62
C PRO A 89 -2.29 -9.25 -9.57
N SER A 90 -1.88 -9.78 -8.42
CA SER A 90 -0.53 -10.37 -8.23
C SER A 90 -0.25 -11.59 -9.11
N ARG A 91 -1.29 -12.20 -9.68
CA ARG A 91 -1.20 -13.38 -10.55
C ARG A 91 -0.69 -13.10 -11.97
N TYR A 92 -0.40 -11.86 -12.34
CA TYR A 92 0.05 -11.48 -13.68
C TYR A 92 1.44 -10.87 -13.66
N ASP A 93 2.13 -10.96 -14.79
CA ASP A 93 3.32 -10.16 -15.07
C ASP A 93 2.90 -8.84 -15.74
N TYR A 94 3.68 -7.78 -15.54
CA TYR A 94 3.37 -6.44 -16.02
C TYR A 94 4.53 -5.83 -16.79
N GLU A 95 4.23 -5.21 -17.93
CA GLU A 95 5.10 -4.19 -18.52
C GLU A 95 4.58 -2.81 -18.11
N VAL A 96 5.45 -2.02 -17.49
CA VAL A 96 5.19 -0.66 -17.05
C VAL A 96 5.94 0.29 -17.97
N THR A 97 5.22 1.04 -18.79
CA THR A 97 5.80 1.99 -19.74
C THR A 97 5.52 3.42 -19.29
N LEU A 98 6.60 4.21 -19.16
CA LEU A 98 6.57 5.62 -18.83
C LEU A 98 7.79 6.33 -19.44
N ALA A 99 7.64 7.58 -19.86
CA ALA A 99 8.73 8.39 -20.43
C ALA A 99 9.56 7.70 -21.54
N GLY A 100 8.95 6.80 -22.32
CA GLY A 100 9.65 6.03 -23.37
C GLY A 100 10.50 4.86 -22.88
N SER A 101 10.52 4.60 -21.57
CA SER A 101 11.15 3.42 -20.95
C SER A 101 10.09 2.39 -20.59
N THR A 102 10.46 1.10 -20.66
CA THR A 102 9.61 -0.02 -20.25
C THR A 102 10.32 -0.84 -19.20
N TYR A 103 9.62 -1.12 -18.12
CA TYR A 103 10.08 -1.92 -16.99
C TYR A 103 9.22 -3.17 -16.88
N ARG A 104 9.83 -4.30 -16.53
CA ARG A 104 9.13 -5.57 -16.31
C ARG A 104 8.97 -5.84 -14.84
N LEU A 105 7.72 -5.84 -14.39
CA LEU A 105 7.34 -6.17 -13.02
C LEU A 105 6.69 -7.56 -13.03
N GLY A 106 7.26 -8.52 -12.31
CA GLY A 106 6.76 -9.89 -12.28
C GLY A 106 6.99 -10.56 -10.93
N ALA A 107 6.67 -11.86 -10.86
CA ALA A 107 6.85 -12.69 -9.66
C ALA A 107 6.35 -12.00 -8.37
N ILE A 108 5.16 -11.39 -8.45
CA ILE A 108 4.60 -10.59 -7.36
C ILE A 108 4.05 -11.53 -6.27
N GLU A 109 4.62 -11.45 -5.08
CA GLU A 109 4.19 -12.20 -3.90
C GLU A 109 3.56 -11.24 -2.89
N THR A 110 2.34 -11.56 -2.47
CA THR A 110 1.61 -10.83 -1.45
C THR A 110 1.37 -11.71 -0.23
N THR A 111 1.30 -11.08 0.94
CA THR A 111 0.99 -11.77 2.19
C THR A 111 -0.18 -11.10 2.89
N ARG A 112 -1.05 -11.91 3.52
CA ARG A 112 -2.19 -11.41 4.27
C ARG A 112 -1.69 -10.80 5.58
N GLN A 113 -1.96 -9.52 5.77
CA GLN A 113 -1.66 -8.80 7.00
C GLN A 113 -2.93 -8.23 7.63
N LEU A 114 -2.81 -7.83 8.90
CA LEU A 114 -3.87 -7.15 9.64
C LEU A 114 -3.56 -5.65 9.70
N CYS A 115 -4.51 -4.85 9.25
CA CYS A 115 -4.51 -3.39 9.39
C CYS A 115 -5.39 -2.99 10.58
N ASN A 116 -5.08 -1.85 11.21
CA ASN A 116 -5.91 -1.25 12.26
C ASN A 116 -6.19 -2.19 13.46
N ASP A 117 -5.25 -3.09 13.79
CA ASP A 117 -5.35 -3.91 14.99
C ASP A 117 -5.23 -3.03 16.25
N CYS A 118 -6.38 -2.71 16.83
CA CYS A 118 -6.53 -1.82 17.98
C CYS A 118 -7.22 -2.54 19.15
N GLY A 119 -6.84 -3.80 19.38
CA GLY A 119 -7.22 -4.60 20.55
C GLY A 119 -8.70 -5.00 20.59
N LEU A 120 -9.58 -4.03 20.87
CA LEU A 120 -11.04 -4.22 20.92
C LEU A 120 -11.74 -4.02 19.57
N PHE A 121 -11.09 -3.34 18.62
CA PHE A 121 -11.61 -3.15 17.28
C PHE A 121 -11.10 -4.25 16.35
N SER A 122 -11.99 -4.76 15.50
CA SER A 122 -11.66 -5.77 14.49
C SER A 122 -10.61 -5.24 13.52
N ALA A 123 -9.50 -5.96 13.41
CA ALA A 123 -8.47 -5.69 12.44
C ALA A 123 -8.97 -5.99 11.02
N ASP A 124 -8.69 -5.08 10.09
CA ASP A 124 -9.06 -5.22 8.68
C ASP A 124 -7.97 -6.03 7.96
N PRO A 125 -8.26 -7.25 7.46
CA PRO A 125 -7.28 -8.00 6.70
C PRO A 125 -7.04 -7.35 5.33
N TYR A 126 -5.79 -7.32 4.89
CA TYR A 126 -5.42 -6.82 3.56
C TYR A 126 -4.25 -7.61 2.96
N GLN A 127 -4.11 -7.59 1.63
CA GLN A 127 -2.97 -8.19 0.93
C GLN A 127 -1.83 -7.17 0.81
N ALA A 128 -0.77 -7.35 1.58
CA ALA A 128 0.43 -6.53 1.53
C ALA A 128 1.42 -7.10 0.51
N LEU A 129 2.08 -6.23 -0.26
CA LEU A 129 3.22 -6.65 -1.07
C LEU A 129 4.36 -7.14 -0.15
N GLN A 130 4.97 -8.26 -0.50
CA GLN A 130 6.12 -8.82 0.22
C GLN A 130 7.37 -8.85 -0.65
N ARG A 131 7.22 -9.32 -1.89
CA ARG A 131 8.30 -9.52 -2.85
C ARG A 131 7.79 -9.30 -4.27
N TYR A 132 8.68 -8.87 -5.15
CA TYR A 132 8.44 -8.76 -6.59
C TYR A 132 9.77 -8.87 -7.33
N GLU A 133 9.70 -8.96 -8.64
CA GLU A 133 10.86 -8.88 -9.53
C GLU A 133 10.71 -7.65 -10.42
N LEU A 134 11.78 -6.86 -10.54
CA LEU A 134 11.87 -5.75 -11.48
C LEU A 134 13.04 -6.00 -12.43
N ASP A 135 12.74 -6.12 -13.73
CA ASP A 135 13.71 -6.36 -14.80
C ASP A 135 14.63 -7.56 -14.50
N GLY A 136 14.07 -8.67 -14.03
CA GLY A 136 14.86 -9.86 -13.67
C GLY A 136 15.46 -9.83 -12.26
N THR A 137 15.38 -8.70 -11.55
CA THR A 137 16.01 -8.53 -10.25
C THR A 137 14.98 -8.65 -9.11
N PRO A 138 15.12 -9.63 -8.20
CA PRO A 138 14.21 -9.76 -7.08
C PRO A 138 14.38 -8.62 -6.08
N LYS A 139 13.26 -8.09 -5.59
CA LYS A 139 13.16 -7.02 -4.61
C LYS A 139 12.15 -7.40 -3.53
N THR A 140 12.36 -6.89 -2.31
CA THR A 140 11.45 -7.08 -1.17
C THR A 140 11.01 -5.72 -0.66
N GLY A 141 9.79 -5.66 -0.14
CA GLY A 141 9.24 -4.43 0.40
C GLY A 141 7.72 -4.35 0.27
N SER A 142 7.15 -3.34 0.91
CA SER A 142 5.70 -3.07 0.89
C SER A 142 5.25 -2.23 -0.30
N GLN A 143 6.18 -1.77 -1.14
CA GLN A 143 5.96 -0.91 -2.30
C GLN A 143 6.85 -1.34 -3.47
N VAL A 144 6.41 -1.05 -4.69
CA VAL A 144 7.24 -1.24 -5.89
C VAL A 144 8.08 0.02 -6.09
N HIS A 145 9.39 -0.17 -6.27
CA HIS A 145 10.33 0.91 -6.55
C HIS A 145 10.84 0.77 -7.99
N ILE A 146 10.47 1.70 -8.85
CA ILE A 146 11.00 1.81 -10.22
C ILE A 146 12.07 2.89 -10.22
N ILE A 147 13.29 2.50 -10.57
CA ILE A 147 14.49 3.35 -10.48
C ILE A 147 15.05 3.51 -11.89
N ARG A 148 15.45 4.74 -12.23
CA ARG A 148 16.23 5.04 -13.43
C ARG A 148 17.71 5.14 -13.12
#